data_AF-A0AAE2TLK7-F1
#
_entry.id   AF-A0AAE2TLK7-F1
#
_cell.length_a   1.000
_cell.length_b   1.000
_cell.length_c   1.000
_cell.angle_alpha   90.00
_cell.angle_beta   90.00
_cell.angle_gamma   90.00
#
_symmetry.space_group_name_H-M   'P 1'
#
loop_
_entity.id
_entity.type
_entity.pdbx_description
1 polymer ?
#
loop_
_entity_poly.entity_id
_entity_poly.type
_entity_poly.pdbx_seq_one_letter_code
_entity_poly.pdbx_strand_id
1 'polypeptide(L)'
;MMILVFAQWCVNHDLDPMAIYSRAYPGQPLNEELRKTAEELVVPKEESEPIPDQTVIGVLEMFGNSDLAEAVYEAIAQRPSR
;
A
#
# COMPACT_ATOMS: atom_id res chain seq x y z
N MET A 1 4.77 -9.63 6.65
CA MET A 1 4.58 -8.42 7.48
C MET A 1 4.57 -7.14 6.63
N MET A 2 5.57 -6.89 5.75
CA MET A 2 5.57 -5.71 4.86
C MET A 2 4.31 -5.57 3.99
N ILE A 3 3.88 -6.65 3.33
CA ILE A 3 2.70 -6.64 2.44
C ILE A 3 1.44 -6.20 3.20
N LEU A 4 1.27 -6.64 4.45
CA LEU A 4 0.14 -6.25 5.28
C LEU A 4 0.18 -4.77 5.64
N VAL A 5 1.35 -4.22 5.99
CA VAL A 5 1.50 -2.78 6.26
C VAL A 5 1.09 -1.95 5.04
N PHE A 6 1.55 -2.33 3.86
CA PHE A 6 1.16 -1.66 2.61
C PHE A 6 -0.33 -1.80 2.32
N ALA A 7 -0.87 -3.02 2.37
CA ALA A 7 -2.27 -3.27 2.07
C ALA A 7 -3.22 -2.57 3.04
N GLN A 8 -2.91 -2.62 4.35
CA GLN A 8 -3.70 -1.94 5.37
C GLN A 8 -3.62 -0.43 5.23
N TRP A 9 -2.45 0.12 4.87
CA TRP A 9 -2.31 1.55 4.60
C TRP A 9 -3.19 1.97 3.42
N CYS A 10 -3.25 1.18 2.35
CA CYS A 10 -4.17 1.45 1.24
C CYS A 10 -5.62 1.53 1.73
N VAL A 11 -6.07 0.57 2.55
CA VAL A 11 -7.43 0.57 3.13
C VAL A 11 -7.67 1.78 4.04
N ASN A 12 -6.69 2.19 4.84
CA ASN A 12 -6.79 3.40 5.69
C ASN A 12 -7.08 4.68 4.88
N HIS A 13 -6.72 4.68 3.60
CA HIS A 13 -6.84 5.82 2.71
C HIS A 13 -7.83 5.60 1.55
N ASP A 14 -8.69 4.60 1.65
CA ASP A 14 -9.69 4.26 0.63
C ASP A 14 -9.05 4.00 -0.76
N LEU A 15 -7.85 3.42 -0.78
CA LEU A 15 -7.11 3.05 -1.99
C LEU A 15 -7.14 1.53 -2.21
N ASP A 16 -7.13 1.12 -3.47
CA ASP A 16 -6.94 -0.28 -3.86
C ASP A 16 -5.44 -0.63 -3.91
N PRO A 17 -4.94 -1.52 -3.04
CA PRO A 17 -3.53 -1.91 -3.04
C PRO A 17 -3.09 -2.58 -4.35
N MET A 18 -3.99 -3.29 -5.03
CA MET A 18 -3.67 -3.93 -6.32
C MET A 18 -3.49 -2.88 -7.42
N ALA A 19 -4.33 -1.84 -7.43
CA ALA A 19 -4.20 -0.74 -8.38
C ALA A 19 -2.87 0.03 -8.19
N ILE A 20 -2.47 0.29 -6.94
CA ILE A 20 -1.17 0.92 -6.64
C ILE A 20 -0.01 0.01 -7.05
N TYR A 21 -0.09 -1.28 -6.73
CA TYR A 21 0.92 -2.27 -7.13
C TYR A 21 1.10 -2.35 -8.65
N SER A 22 0.00 -2.42 -9.41
CA SER A 22 0.03 -2.49 -10.87
C SER A 22 0.60 -1.21 -11.51
N ARG A 23 0.45 -0.04 -10.87
CA ARG A 23 1.09 1.20 -11.31
C ARG A 23 2.60 1.16 -11.09
N ALA A 24 3.05 0.66 -9.93
CA ALA A 24 4.46 0.55 -9.60
C ALA A 24 5.21 -0.47 -10.49
N TYR A 25 4.54 -1.56 -10.87
CA TYR A 25 5.14 -2.64 -11.64
C TYR A 25 4.35 -2.96 -12.92
N PRO A 26 4.36 -2.06 -13.92
CA PRO A 26 3.62 -2.28 -15.17
C PRO A 26 4.12 -3.55 -15.88
N GLY A 27 3.20 -4.46 -16.17
CA GLY A 27 3.52 -5.71 -16.87
C GLY A 27 3.99 -6.87 -15.99
N GLN A 28 4.15 -6.67 -14.68
CA GLN A 28 4.27 -7.81 -13.77
C GLN A 28 2.89 -8.46 -13.56
N PRO A 29 2.84 -9.80 -13.37
CA PRO A 29 1.62 -10.44 -12.93
C PRO A 29 1.16 -9.89 -11.58
N LEU A 30 -0.13 -9.98 -11.30
CA LEU A 30 -0.67 -9.62 -9.99
C LEU A 30 0.05 -10.42 -8.91
N ASN A 31 0.42 -9.72 -7.84
CA ASN A 31 1.06 -10.34 -6.70
C ASN A 31 0.03 -11.10 -5.87
N GLU A 32 0.06 -12.43 -5.97
CA GLU A 32 -0.90 -13.31 -5.31
C GLU A 32 -0.84 -13.21 -3.78
N GLU A 33 0.34 -12.98 -3.21
CA GLU A 33 0.51 -12.76 -1.76
C GLU A 33 -0.13 -11.45 -1.32
N LEU A 34 -0.02 -10.39 -2.13
CA LEU A 34 -0.71 -9.13 -1.89
C LEU A 34 -2.23 -9.31 -1.95
N ARG A 35 -2.72 -10.01 -2.99
CA ARG A 35 -4.15 -10.30 -3.16
C ARG A 35 -4.71 -11.03 -1.94
N LYS A 36 -4.09 -12.13 -1.53
CA LYS A 36 -4.50 -12.89 -0.34
C LYS A 36 -4.46 -12.04 0.93
N THR A 37 -3.41 -11.25 1.12
CA THR A 37 -3.29 -10.38 2.29
C THR A 37 -4.42 -9.34 2.33
N ALA A 38 -4.74 -8.74 1.19
CA ALA A 38 -5.83 -7.77 1.06
C ALA A 38 -7.23 -8.38 1.20
N GLU A 39 -7.38 -9.69 1.00
CA GLU A 39 -8.65 -10.40 1.18
C GLU A 39 -8.83 -10.97 2.59
N GLU A 40 -7.74 -11.44 3.22
CA GLU A 40 -7.81 -12.27 4.42
C GLU A 40 -7.34 -11.55 5.70
N LEU A 41 -6.47 -10.54 5.59
CA LEU A 41 -5.75 -9.99 6.75
C LEU A 41 -5.97 -8.51 7.01
N VAL A 42 -6.33 -7.72 5.98
CA VAL A 42 -6.68 -6.31 6.20
C VAL A 42 -8.05 -6.22 6.88
N VAL A 43 -8.21 -5.18 7.69
CA VAL A 43 -9.46 -4.86 8.37
C VAL A 43 -9.97 -3.50 7.91
N PRO A 44 -11.28 -3.20 8.07
CA PRO A 44 -11.82 -1.88 7.77
C PRO A 44 -11.03 -0.76 8.48
N LYS A 45 -11.00 0.44 7.88
CA LYS A 45 -10.23 1.57 8.43
C LYS A 45 -10.70 2.01 9.82
N GLU A 46 -11.94 1.69 10.18
CA GLU A 46 -12.53 1.93 11.50
C GLU A 46 -12.04 0.93 12.56
N GLU A 47 -11.53 -0.22 12.14
CA GLU A 47 -11.05 -1.32 13.00
C GLU A 47 -9.52 -1.37 13.10
N SER A 48 -8.80 -0.53 12.36
CA SER A 48 -7.35 -0.42 12.42
C SER A 48 -6.91 0.95 12.93
N GLU A 49 -5.73 0.99 13.57
CA GLU A 49 -5.02 2.25 13.74
C GLU A 49 -4.52 2.74 12.36
N PRO A 50 -4.55 4.06 12.09
CA PRO A 50 -4.00 4.61 10.85
C PRO A 50 -2.50 4.38 10.77
N ILE A 51 -2.04 3.79 9.68
CA ILE A 51 -0.61 3.67 9.38
C ILE A 51 -0.10 5.02 8.86
N PRO A 52 0.94 5.62 9.46
CA PRO A 52 1.51 6.86 8.95
C PRO A 52 2.13 6.67 7.56
N ASP A 53 1.99 7.68 6.69
CA ASP A 53 2.58 7.68 5.34
C ASP A 53 4.08 7.35 5.35
N GLN A 54 4.83 7.97 6.26
CA GLN A 54 6.27 7.73 6.39
C GLN A 54 6.61 6.30 6.83
N THR A 55 5.71 5.65 7.58
CA THR A 55 5.90 4.26 8.01
C THR A 55 5.78 3.30 6.85
N VAL A 56 4.74 3.43 6.01
CA VAL A 56 4.60 2.56 4.84
C VAL A 56 5.76 2.76 3.85
N ILE A 57 6.17 4.01 3.61
CA ILE A 57 7.31 4.33 2.74
C ILE A 57 8.58 3.69 3.27
N GLY A 58 8.93 3.93 4.54
CA GLY A 58 10.16 3.40 5.13
C GLY A 58 10.20 1.87 5.16
N VAL A 59 9.05 1.22 5.40
CA VAL A 59 8.96 -0.25 5.32
C VAL A 59 9.20 -0.74 3.89
N LEU A 60 8.56 -0.13 2.88
CA LEU A 60 8.76 -0.54 1.49
C LEU A 60 10.21 -0.38 1.03
N GLU A 61 10.84 0.75 1.36
CA GLU A 61 12.25 1.02 1.06
C GLU A 61 13.19 0.01 1.76
N MET A 62 12.94 -0.31 3.03
CA MET A 62 13.74 -1.28 3.79
C MET A 62 13.74 -2.67 3.16
N PHE A 63 12.64 -3.06 2.50
CA PHE A 63 12.53 -4.34 1.77
C PHE A 63 12.90 -4.22 0.28
N GLY A 64 13.39 -3.07 -0.19
CA GLY A 64 13.82 -2.87 -1.57
C GLY A 64 12.68 -2.68 -2.58
N ASN A 65 11.47 -2.32 -2.12
CA ASN A 65 10.31 -2.06 -2.99
C ASN A 65 10.24 -0.57 -3.36
N SER A 66 11.33 -0.04 -3.91
CA SER A 66 11.50 1.41 -4.17
C SER A 66 10.44 1.96 -5.12
N ASP A 67 10.13 1.25 -6.21
CA ASP A 67 9.10 1.68 -7.17
C ASP A 67 7.70 1.70 -6.54
N LEU A 68 7.42 0.77 -5.62
CA LEU A 68 6.16 0.75 -4.87
C LEU A 68 6.10 1.89 -3.85
N ALA A 69 7.23 2.21 -3.21
CA ALA A 69 7.35 3.37 -2.33
C ALA A 69 7.12 4.68 -3.11
N GLU A 70 7.63 4.79 -4.34
CA GLU A 70 7.38 5.92 -5.23
C GLU A 70 5.88 6.03 -5.61
N ALA A 71 5.24 4.92 -5.98
CA ALA A 71 3.79 4.92 -6.26
C ALA A 71 2.95 5.34 -5.03
N VAL A 72 3.38 4.96 -3.82
CA VAL A 72 2.79 5.42 -2.56
C VAL A 72 2.98 6.93 -2.37
N TYR A 73 4.19 7.46 -2.63
CA TYR A 73 4.46 8.91 -2.62
C TYR A 73 3.54 9.67 -3.57
N GLU A 74 3.37 9.20 -4.80
CA GLU A 74 2.45 9.80 -5.76
C GLU A 74 1.00 9.78 -5.27
N ALA A 75 0.57 8.66 -4.67
CA ALA A 75 -0.78 8.54 -4.12
C ALA A 75 -1.00 9.52 -2.96
N ILE A 76 0.02 9.79 -2.14
CA ILE A 76 -0.01 10.80 -1.09
C ILE A 76 -0.14 12.21 -1.69
N ALA A 77 0.67 12.53 -2.70
CA ALA A 77 0.67 13.83 -3.36
C ALA A 77 -0.64 14.16 -4.08
N GLN A 78 -1.37 13.13 -4.54
CA GLN A 78 -2.68 13.29 -5.19
C GLN A 78 -3.83 13.52 -4.21
N ARG A 79 -3.58 13.41 -2.89
CA ARG A 79 -4.61 13.69 -1.88
C ARG A 79 -4.89 15.19 -1.86
N PRO A 80 -6.16 15.61 -1.78
CA PRO A 80 -6.46 17.02 -1.55
C PRO A 80 -5.77 17.47 -0.26
N SER A 81 -4.99 18.55 -0.36
CA SER A 81 -4.40 19.19 0.82
C SER A 81 -5.54 19.55 1.77
N ARG A 82 -5.53 18.96 2.97
CA ARG A 82 -6.49 19.28 4.03
C ARG A 82 -6.31 20.70 4.53
#